data_AF-A0AAU6Q1M3-F1
#
_entry.id   AF-A0AAU6Q1M3-F1
#
_cell.length_a   1.000
_cell.length_b   1.000
_cell.length_c   1.000
_cell.angle_alpha   90.00
_cell.angle_beta   90.00
_cell.angle_gamma   90.00
#
_symmetry.space_group_name_H-M   'P 1'
#
loop_
_entity.id
_entity.type
_entity.pdbx_description
1 polymer ?
#
loop_
_entity_poly.entity_id
_entity_poly.type
_entity_poly.pdbx_seq_one_letter_code
_entity_poly.pdbx_strand_id
1 'polypeptide(L)'
;MLEDRTRLPLSSALAAAELANLSLSPVAQVRAAVAAHPNTSPYILGLLAAEFPAEVLGNPALPLLRLADPGLISRWPAASLLALVRQVDTPTWLRAQVSRHPNAELQVLLASHPALTVEEMQNLRVHPSWLVRARLAAREDLPPALLQGLAEDTHYAVRLAVVSRANLAADCLRDFLNDSSRFVRQEALRRMLTAERNAESSGDGGHQQVE
;
A
#
# COMPACT_ATOMS: atom_id res chain seq x y z
N MET A 1 7.55 10.52 28.32
CA MET A 1 6.52 11.33 27.63
C MET A 1 7.24 12.43 26.88
N LEU A 2 7.53 12.22 25.60
CA LEU A 2 8.11 13.25 24.73
C LEU A 2 6.95 13.91 24.01
N GLU A 3 6.58 15.11 24.43
CA GLU A 3 5.60 15.93 23.73
C GLU A 3 6.15 16.29 22.35
N ASP A 4 5.32 16.07 21.33
CA ASP A 4 5.55 16.31 19.92
C ASP A 4 5.69 17.82 19.67
N ARG A 5 6.88 18.38 19.92
CA ARG A 5 7.24 19.81 19.81
C ARG A 5 7.20 20.36 18.36
N THR A 6 6.58 19.66 17.43
CA THR A 6 6.57 19.99 15.99
C THR A 6 5.24 20.60 15.50
N ARG A 7 4.17 20.57 16.31
CA ARG A 7 2.85 21.05 15.89
C ARG A 7 2.60 22.48 16.35
N LEU A 8 2.30 23.37 15.41
CA LEU A 8 1.80 24.71 15.71
C LEU A 8 0.38 24.59 16.31
N PRO A 9 0.15 24.96 17.59
CA PRO A 9 -1.18 24.84 18.17
C PRO A 9 -2.07 25.98 17.66
N LEU A 10 -3.11 25.63 16.88
CA LEU A 10 -4.21 26.54 16.57
C LEU A 10 -5.24 26.53 17.70
N SER A 11 -5.86 27.68 17.95
CA SER A 11 -6.89 27.81 18.98
C SER A 11 -8.10 26.93 18.65
N SER A 12 -8.56 26.13 19.62
CA SER A 12 -9.75 25.28 19.48
C SER A 12 -11.04 26.06 19.24
N ALA A 13 -11.04 27.37 19.52
CA ALA A 13 -12.17 28.27 19.30
C ALA A 13 -12.32 28.72 17.83
N LEU A 14 -11.34 28.45 16.96
CA LEU A 14 -11.41 28.84 15.56
C LEU A 14 -12.61 28.18 14.87
N ALA A 15 -13.39 29.01 14.16
CA ALA A 15 -14.51 28.57 13.36
C ALA A 15 -14.03 27.90 12.07
N ALA A 16 -14.88 27.05 11.47
CA ALA A 16 -14.58 26.38 10.22
C ALA A 16 -14.24 27.36 9.06
N ALA A 17 -14.86 28.55 9.05
CA ALA A 17 -14.59 29.58 8.05
C ALA A 17 -13.18 30.20 8.22
N GLU A 18 -12.72 30.41 9.45
CA GLU A 18 -11.37 30.92 9.71
C GLU A 18 -10.32 29.88 9.33
N LEU A 19 -10.58 28.61 9.64
CA LEU A 19 -9.72 27.49 9.23
C LEU A 19 -9.67 27.34 7.71
N ALA A 20 -10.76 27.61 7.00
CA ALA A 20 -10.76 27.61 5.54
C ALA A 20 -9.79 28.68 4.98
N ASN A 21 -9.72 29.87 5.59
CA ASN A 21 -8.75 30.90 5.21
C ASN A 21 -7.31 30.47 5.53
N LEU A 22 -7.09 29.90 6.72
CA LEU A 22 -5.77 29.41 7.14
C LEU A 22 -5.27 28.23 6.29
N SER A 23 -6.17 27.45 5.67
CA SER A 23 -5.80 26.38 4.74
C SER A 23 -5.08 26.88 3.48
N LEU A 24 -5.21 28.17 3.15
CA LEU A 24 -4.52 28.83 2.04
C LEU A 24 -3.19 29.50 2.47
N SER A 25 -2.80 29.38 3.73
CA SER A 25 -1.55 29.97 4.23
C SER A 25 -0.35 29.48 3.42
N PRO A 26 0.63 30.34 3.09
CA PRO A 26 1.88 29.89 2.46
C PRO A 26 2.71 28.99 3.38
N VAL A 27 2.48 29.07 4.69
CA VAL A 27 3.22 28.32 5.72
C VAL A 27 2.64 26.91 5.86
N ALA A 28 3.43 25.90 5.48
CA ALA A 28 3.00 24.49 5.52
C ALA A 28 2.58 24.05 6.94
N GLN A 29 3.28 24.51 7.98
CA GLN A 29 2.94 24.19 9.38
C GLN A 29 1.54 24.69 9.76
N VAL A 30 1.08 25.81 9.21
CA VAL A 30 -0.28 26.32 9.46
C VAL A 30 -1.31 25.43 8.78
N ARG A 31 -1.06 25.01 7.52
CA ARG A 31 -1.95 24.10 6.79
C ARG A 31 -2.02 22.72 7.45
N ALA A 32 -0.90 22.18 7.92
CA ALA A 32 -0.86 20.95 8.71
C ALA A 32 -1.68 21.07 10.01
N ALA A 33 -1.55 22.20 10.71
CA ALA A 33 -2.34 22.46 11.91
C ALA A 33 -3.84 22.57 11.60
N VAL A 34 -4.23 23.16 10.46
CA VAL A 34 -5.62 23.14 9.97
C VAL A 34 -6.07 21.70 9.70
N ALA A 35 -5.26 20.87 9.03
CA ALA A 35 -5.61 19.47 8.74
C ALA A 35 -5.87 18.64 10.01
N ALA A 36 -5.16 18.91 11.10
CA ALA A 36 -5.33 18.22 12.38
C ALA A 36 -6.46 18.81 13.27
N HIS A 37 -7.03 19.95 12.92
CA HIS A 37 -7.95 20.69 13.79
C HIS A 37 -9.37 20.10 13.79
N PRO A 38 -10.02 19.91 14.96
CA PRO A 38 -11.35 19.27 15.07
C PRO A 38 -12.47 19.99 14.32
N ASN A 39 -12.40 21.31 14.19
CA ASN A 39 -13.43 22.11 13.51
C ASN A 39 -13.19 22.26 12.00
N THR A 40 -12.18 21.61 11.43
CA THR A 40 -11.90 21.72 9.99
C THR A 40 -12.99 21.01 9.20
N SER A 41 -13.55 21.71 8.21
CA SER A 41 -14.68 21.19 7.46
C SER A 41 -14.30 19.98 6.59
N PRO A 42 -15.25 19.08 6.30
CA PRO A 42 -15.01 17.90 5.47
C PRO A 42 -14.40 18.20 4.10
N TYR A 43 -14.80 19.33 3.51
CA TYR A 43 -14.30 19.77 2.22
C TYR A 43 -12.82 20.15 2.30
N ILE A 44 -12.43 20.94 3.31
CA ILE A 44 -11.03 21.36 3.50
C ILE A 44 -10.15 20.17 3.89
N LEU A 45 -10.64 19.23 4.71
CA LEU A 45 -9.92 17.98 4.99
C LEU A 45 -9.65 17.19 3.71
N GLY A 46 -10.64 17.08 2.83
CA GLY A 46 -10.48 16.41 1.54
C GLY A 46 -9.43 17.07 0.63
N LEU A 47 -9.32 18.41 0.66
CA LEU A 47 -8.28 19.12 -0.09
C LEU A 47 -6.90 18.94 0.53
N LEU A 48 -6.77 19.05 1.85
CA LEU A 48 -5.50 18.97 2.57
C LEU A 48 -4.94 17.54 2.64
N ALA A 49 -5.79 16.51 2.54
CA ALA A 49 -5.36 15.11 2.62
C ALA A 49 -4.31 14.72 1.57
N ALA A 50 -4.23 15.41 0.42
CA ALA A 50 -3.18 15.15 -0.57
C ALA A 50 -1.78 15.58 -0.07
N GLU A 51 -1.71 16.62 0.76
CA GLU A 51 -0.46 17.19 1.28
C GLU A 51 -0.15 16.71 2.70
N PHE A 52 -1.17 16.59 3.54
CA PHE A 52 -1.09 16.28 4.97
C PHE A 52 -1.95 15.05 5.34
N PRO A 53 -1.71 13.87 4.72
CA PRO A 53 -2.55 12.70 4.93
C PRO A 53 -2.50 12.18 6.38
N ALA A 54 -1.33 12.26 7.05
CA ALA A 54 -1.19 11.81 8.44
C ALA A 54 -2.01 12.68 9.41
N GLU A 55 -1.99 14.00 9.21
CA GLU A 55 -2.78 14.96 10.00
C GLU A 55 -4.28 14.76 9.78
N VAL A 56 -4.71 14.49 8.54
CA VAL A 56 -6.11 14.20 8.25
C VAL A 56 -6.55 12.87 8.85
N LEU A 57 -5.74 11.80 8.74
CA LEU A 57 -6.05 10.51 9.38
C LEU A 57 -6.10 10.62 10.91
N GLY A 58 -5.24 11.45 11.49
CA GLY A 58 -5.23 11.77 12.92
C GLY A 58 -6.29 12.79 13.35
N ASN A 59 -7.10 13.33 12.43
CA ASN A 59 -8.07 14.36 12.78
C ASN A 59 -9.22 13.76 13.62
N PRO A 60 -9.50 14.31 14.83
CA PRO A 60 -10.50 13.76 15.74
C PRO A 60 -11.94 13.80 15.18
N ALA A 61 -12.23 14.64 14.20
CA ALA A 61 -13.54 14.71 13.56
C ALA A 61 -13.75 13.60 12.51
N LEU A 62 -12.68 13.04 11.93
CA LEU A 62 -12.78 12.10 10.81
C LEU A 62 -13.67 10.87 11.11
N PRO A 63 -13.59 10.22 12.29
CA PRO A 63 -14.49 9.12 12.64
C PRO A 63 -15.96 9.52 12.68
N LEU A 64 -16.27 10.72 13.16
CA LEU A 64 -17.64 11.25 13.23
C LEU A 64 -18.16 11.61 11.84
N LEU A 65 -17.32 12.21 10.99
CA LEU A 65 -17.66 12.52 9.60
C LEU A 65 -18.01 11.27 8.80
N ARG A 66 -17.25 10.18 8.99
CA ARG A 66 -17.55 8.88 8.40
C ARG A 66 -18.91 8.33 8.85
N LEU A 67 -19.27 8.50 10.13
CA LEU A 67 -20.57 8.05 10.64
C LEU A 67 -21.72 8.89 10.10
N ALA A 68 -21.53 10.20 9.99
CA ALA A 68 -22.53 11.12 9.46
C ALA A 68 -22.78 10.91 7.96
N ASP A 69 -21.72 10.66 7.19
CA ASP A 69 -21.80 10.37 5.76
C ASP A 69 -20.72 9.36 5.34
N PRO A 70 -21.04 8.05 5.29
CA PRO A 70 -20.11 7.01 4.90
C PRO A 70 -19.52 7.18 3.49
N GLY A 71 -20.23 7.87 2.60
CA GLY A 71 -19.80 8.11 1.23
C GLY A 71 -18.90 9.34 1.06
N LEU A 72 -18.70 10.13 2.12
CA LEU A 72 -17.98 11.41 2.08
C LEU A 72 -16.61 11.29 1.44
N ILE A 73 -15.80 10.35 1.93
CA ILE A 73 -14.41 10.22 1.54
C ILE A 73 -14.28 9.75 0.09
N SER A 74 -15.20 8.91 -0.39
CA SER A 74 -15.24 8.52 -1.81
C SER A 74 -15.43 9.71 -2.77
N ARG A 75 -15.86 10.88 -2.28
CA ARG A 75 -16.03 12.10 -3.08
C ARG A 75 -14.84 13.06 -2.98
N TRP A 76 -13.82 12.72 -2.19
CA TRP A 76 -12.58 13.49 -2.11
C TRP A 76 -11.75 13.34 -3.40
N PRO A 77 -10.84 14.29 -3.68
CA PRO A 77 -9.96 14.19 -4.84
C PRO A 77 -9.18 12.87 -4.86
N ALA A 78 -8.97 12.31 -6.05
CA ALA A 78 -8.24 11.04 -6.20
C ALA A 78 -6.83 11.09 -5.58
N ALA A 79 -6.12 12.22 -5.75
CA ALA A 79 -4.81 12.46 -5.15
C ALA A 79 -4.85 12.36 -3.62
N SER A 80 -5.90 12.89 -2.99
CA SER A 80 -6.11 12.82 -1.55
C SER A 80 -6.32 11.38 -1.09
N LEU A 81 -7.17 10.61 -1.78
CA LEU A 81 -7.38 9.21 -1.46
C LEU A 81 -6.11 8.38 -1.62
N LEU A 82 -5.33 8.63 -2.68
CA LEU A 82 -4.05 7.96 -2.90
C LEU A 82 -3.06 8.30 -1.78
N ALA A 83 -2.98 9.56 -1.36
CA ALA A 83 -2.11 9.99 -0.26
C ALA A 83 -2.49 9.34 1.08
N LEU A 84 -3.80 9.25 1.36
CA LEU A 84 -4.30 8.58 2.56
C LEU A 84 -3.95 7.09 2.56
N VAL A 85 -4.25 6.36 1.48
CA VAL A 85 -3.98 4.91 1.37
C VAL A 85 -2.48 4.60 1.40
N ARG A 86 -1.60 5.54 1.06
CA ARG A 86 -0.15 5.33 1.21
C ARG A 86 0.30 5.30 2.67
N GLN A 87 -0.48 5.85 3.59
CA GLN A 87 -0.10 5.88 5.00
C GLN A 87 -0.24 4.49 5.62
N VAL A 88 0.76 4.09 6.39
CA VAL A 88 0.78 2.76 7.04
C VAL A 88 -0.36 2.60 8.04
N ASP A 89 -0.79 3.71 8.65
CA ASP A 89 -1.86 3.81 9.64
C ASP A 89 -3.26 3.98 9.02
N THR A 90 -3.41 3.82 7.69
CA THR A 90 -4.71 3.87 7.02
C THR A 90 -5.72 2.93 7.73
N PRO A 91 -6.81 3.46 8.30
CA PRO A 91 -7.76 2.68 9.04
C PRO A 91 -8.41 1.58 8.19
N THR A 92 -8.75 0.44 8.81
CA THR A 92 -9.41 -0.69 8.14
C THR A 92 -10.68 -0.28 7.41
N TRP A 93 -11.50 0.59 8.00
CA TRP A 93 -12.74 1.06 7.35
C TRP A 93 -12.45 1.87 6.08
N LEU A 94 -11.34 2.62 6.02
CA LEU A 94 -10.96 3.40 4.85
C LEU A 94 -10.42 2.47 3.76
N ARG A 95 -9.61 1.48 4.14
CA ARG A 95 -9.15 0.41 3.23
C ARG A 95 -10.33 -0.39 2.64
N ALA A 96 -11.34 -0.70 3.45
CA ALA A 96 -12.56 -1.35 3.00
C ALA A 96 -13.43 -0.46 2.08
N GLN A 97 -13.37 0.86 2.24
CA GLN A 97 -14.04 1.79 1.32
C GLN A 97 -13.30 1.86 -0.01
N VAL A 98 -11.97 1.93 0.03
CA VAL A 98 -11.08 1.96 -1.13
C VAL A 98 -11.16 0.68 -1.95
N SER A 99 -11.31 -0.49 -1.31
CA SER A 99 -11.44 -1.77 -2.03
C SER A 99 -12.68 -1.86 -2.92
N ARG A 100 -13.70 -1.03 -2.65
CA ARG A 100 -14.95 -0.95 -3.44
C ARG A 100 -14.99 0.28 -4.34
N HIS A 101 -13.94 1.11 -4.33
CA HIS A 101 -13.90 2.35 -5.07
C HIS A 101 -13.68 2.07 -6.57
N PRO A 102 -14.36 2.76 -7.50
CA PRO A 102 -14.26 2.49 -8.95
C PRO A 102 -12.88 2.81 -9.56
N ASN A 103 -12.05 3.60 -8.86
CA ASN A 103 -10.70 3.92 -9.32
C ASN A 103 -9.77 2.70 -9.16
N ALA A 104 -9.35 2.12 -10.29
CA ALA A 104 -8.45 0.97 -10.33
C ALA A 104 -7.06 1.27 -9.72
N GLU A 105 -6.56 2.50 -9.81
CA GLU A 105 -5.27 2.88 -9.23
C GLU A 105 -5.27 2.74 -7.71
N LEU A 106 -6.38 3.14 -7.08
CA LEU A 106 -6.58 3.00 -5.63
C LEU A 106 -6.58 1.54 -5.19
N GLN A 107 -7.23 0.66 -5.95
CA GLN A 107 -7.27 -0.78 -5.65
C GLN A 107 -5.90 -1.44 -5.84
N VAL A 108 -5.15 -1.04 -6.87
CA VAL A 108 -3.77 -1.52 -7.10
C VAL A 108 -2.86 -1.05 -5.97
N LEU A 109 -2.95 0.21 -5.56
CA LEU A 109 -2.19 0.74 -4.43
C LEU A 109 -2.52 -0.03 -3.14
N LEU A 110 -3.80 -0.28 -2.88
CA LEU A 110 -4.27 -1.03 -1.72
C LEU A 110 -3.68 -2.44 -1.68
N ALA A 111 -3.54 -3.13 -2.81
CA ALA A 111 -2.94 -4.47 -2.87
C ALA A 111 -1.50 -4.51 -2.36
N SER A 112 -0.75 -3.40 -2.45
CA SER A 112 0.60 -3.27 -1.87
C SER A 112 0.62 -2.70 -0.44
N HIS A 113 -0.53 -2.45 0.19
CA HIS A 113 -0.58 -1.79 1.49
C HIS A 113 0.00 -2.68 2.61
N PRO A 114 0.97 -2.21 3.41
CA PRO A 114 1.68 -3.07 4.37
C PRO A 114 0.77 -3.66 5.45
N ALA A 115 -0.23 -2.90 5.92
CA ALA A 115 -1.15 -3.34 6.97
C ALA A 115 -2.40 -4.12 6.50
N LEU A 116 -2.39 -4.72 5.31
CA LEU A 116 -3.50 -5.60 4.89
C LEU A 116 -3.60 -6.80 5.84
N THR A 117 -4.84 -7.17 6.20
CA THR A 117 -5.11 -8.43 6.91
C THR A 117 -5.15 -9.60 5.93
N VAL A 118 -5.03 -10.81 6.45
CA VAL A 118 -5.17 -12.04 5.65
C VAL A 118 -6.53 -12.11 4.95
N GLU A 119 -7.60 -11.66 5.60
CA GLU A 119 -8.96 -11.60 5.01
C GLU A 119 -9.02 -10.62 3.83
N GLU A 120 -8.43 -9.44 3.97
CA GLU A 120 -8.36 -8.48 2.87
C GLU A 120 -7.52 -9.00 1.71
N MET A 121 -6.40 -9.68 1.99
CA MET A 121 -5.59 -10.33 0.97
C MET A 121 -6.37 -11.44 0.26
N GLN A 122 -7.17 -12.24 0.97
CA GLN A 122 -8.05 -13.25 0.36
C GLN A 122 -9.06 -12.64 -0.60
N ASN A 123 -9.67 -11.53 -0.22
CA ASN A 123 -10.60 -10.80 -1.08
C ASN A 123 -9.91 -10.24 -2.33
N LEU A 124 -8.70 -9.68 -2.18
CA LEU A 124 -7.92 -9.18 -3.32
C LEU A 124 -7.38 -10.29 -4.22
N ARG A 125 -7.15 -11.51 -3.70
CA ARG A 125 -6.70 -12.67 -4.48
C ARG A 125 -7.67 -13.04 -5.59
N VAL A 126 -8.98 -12.89 -5.36
CA VAL A 126 -10.02 -13.21 -6.35
C VAL A 126 -10.53 -11.96 -7.08
N HIS A 127 -9.81 -10.84 -6.98
CA HIS A 127 -10.21 -9.59 -7.60
C HIS A 127 -10.28 -9.72 -9.13
N PRO A 128 -11.29 -9.15 -9.81
CA PRO A 128 -11.46 -9.32 -11.26
C PRO A 128 -10.29 -8.77 -12.08
N SER A 129 -9.69 -7.66 -11.64
CA SER A 129 -8.50 -7.09 -12.29
C SER A 129 -7.26 -7.93 -11.99
N TRP A 130 -6.65 -8.49 -13.04
CA TRP A 130 -5.37 -9.20 -12.95
C TRP A 130 -4.24 -8.31 -12.41
N LEU A 131 -4.32 -6.99 -12.63
CA LEU A 131 -3.29 -6.04 -12.16
C LEU A 131 -3.27 -5.95 -10.63
N VAL A 132 -4.45 -5.99 -9.99
CA VAL A 132 -4.58 -6.02 -8.53
C VAL A 132 -4.02 -7.34 -7.98
N ARG A 133 -4.38 -8.47 -8.61
CA ARG A 133 -3.85 -9.80 -8.23
C ARG A 133 -2.33 -9.90 -8.41
N ALA A 134 -1.79 -9.37 -9.50
CA ALA A 134 -0.35 -9.34 -9.76
C ALA A 134 0.38 -8.47 -8.73
N ARG A 135 -0.21 -7.32 -8.34
CA ARG A 135 0.36 -6.48 -7.29
C ARG A 135 0.35 -7.16 -5.93
N LEU A 136 -0.71 -7.90 -5.61
CA LEU A 136 -0.78 -8.74 -4.41
C LEU A 136 0.30 -9.84 -4.45
N ALA A 137 0.43 -10.55 -5.58
CA ALA A 137 1.41 -11.63 -5.77
C ALA A 137 2.86 -11.18 -5.57
N ALA A 138 3.19 -9.94 -5.92
CA ALA A 138 4.52 -9.37 -5.76
C ALA A 138 4.94 -9.11 -4.30
N ARG A 139 4.01 -9.18 -3.33
CA ARG A 139 4.32 -8.89 -1.92
C ARG A 139 5.09 -10.00 -1.23
N GLU A 140 6.20 -9.69 -0.59
CA GLU A 140 7.05 -10.72 0.04
C GLU A 140 6.41 -11.39 1.28
N ASP A 141 5.44 -10.74 1.93
CA ASP A 141 4.79 -11.17 3.17
C ASP A 141 3.51 -12.00 2.98
N LEU A 142 3.20 -12.44 1.75
CA LEU A 142 2.03 -13.26 1.50
C LEU A 142 2.07 -14.61 2.24
N PRO A 143 0.97 -15.00 2.91
CA PRO A 143 0.81 -16.36 3.43
C PRO A 143 1.00 -17.42 2.33
N PRO A 144 1.65 -18.56 2.62
CA PRO A 144 1.94 -19.59 1.61
C PRO A 144 0.72 -20.08 0.83
N ALA A 145 -0.42 -20.26 1.50
CA ALA A 145 -1.65 -20.70 0.85
C ALA A 145 -2.19 -19.69 -0.18
N LEU A 146 -2.03 -18.38 0.06
CA LEU A 146 -2.42 -17.36 -0.91
C LEU A 146 -1.44 -17.29 -2.07
N LEU A 147 -0.15 -17.47 -1.79
CA LEU A 147 0.90 -17.52 -2.82
C LEU A 147 0.68 -18.69 -3.78
N GLN A 148 0.38 -19.88 -3.27
CA GLN A 148 0.07 -21.06 -4.09
C GLN A 148 -1.12 -20.79 -5.01
N GLY A 149 -2.20 -20.22 -4.47
CA GLY A 149 -3.37 -19.87 -5.29
C GLY A 149 -3.09 -18.82 -6.38
N LEU A 150 -2.09 -17.93 -6.19
CA LEU A 150 -1.66 -16.95 -7.20
C LEU A 150 -0.65 -17.54 -8.19
N ALA A 151 0.09 -18.58 -7.79
CA ALA A 151 0.98 -19.33 -8.67
C ALA A 151 0.19 -20.06 -9.77
N GLU A 152 -1.04 -20.45 -9.47
CA GLU A 152 -1.98 -21.11 -10.38
C GLU A 152 -2.93 -20.13 -11.10
N ASP A 153 -2.71 -18.81 -10.98
CA ASP A 153 -3.62 -17.80 -11.55
C ASP A 153 -3.75 -17.95 -13.06
N THR A 154 -4.95 -17.71 -13.59
CA THR A 154 -5.24 -17.84 -15.02
C THR A 154 -4.43 -16.84 -15.87
N HIS A 155 -4.11 -15.67 -15.31
CA HIS A 155 -3.40 -14.62 -16.03
C HIS A 155 -1.88 -14.72 -15.81
N TYR A 156 -1.13 -14.87 -16.90
CA TYR A 156 0.32 -15.11 -16.83
C TYR A 156 1.09 -13.99 -16.10
N ALA A 157 0.63 -12.74 -16.15
CA ALA A 157 1.31 -11.64 -15.45
C ALA A 157 1.25 -11.77 -13.92
N VAL A 158 0.21 -12.43 -13.38
CA VAL A 158 0.11 -12.73 -11.93
C VAL A 158 1.12 -13.81 -11.58
N ARG A 159 1.17 -14.89 -12.37
CA ARG A 159 2.17 -15.96 -12.23
C ARG A 159 3.60 -15.44 -12.37
N LEU A 160 3.84 -14.55 -13.33
CA LEU A 160 5.13 -13.88 -13.50
C LEU A 160 5.51 -13.07 -12.25
N ALA A 161 4.56 -12.37 -11.63
CA ALA A 161 4.80 -11.64 -10.39
C ALA A 161 5.19 -12.58 -9.25
N VAL A 162 4.56 -13.77 -9.14
CA VAL A 162 4.97 -14.82 -8.19
C VAL A 162 6.42 -15.26 -8.45
N VAL A 163 6.74 -15.63 -9.69
CA VAL A 163 8.09 -16.08 -10.08
C VAL A 163 9.15 -15.01 -9.86
N SER A 164 8.80 -13.74 -9.94
CA SER A 164 9.73 -12.62 -9.77
C SER A 164 10.11 -12.34 -8.31
N ARG A 165 9.44 -12.95 -7.32
CA ARG A 165 9.66 -12.66 -5.89
C ARG A 165 11.00 -13.16 -5.37
N ALA A 166 11.85 -12.29 -4.85
CA ALA A 166 13.17 -12.68 -4.33
C ALA A 166 13.13 -13.89 -3.37
N ASN A 167 12.10 -14.00 -2.53
CA ASN A 167 11.92 -15.06 -1.54
C ASN A 167 11.20 -16.33 -2.03
N LEU A 168 10.91 -16.48 -3.32
CA LEU A 168 10.29 -17.72 -3.84
C LEU A 168 11.27 -18.89 -3.75
N ALA A 169 10.80 -20.02 -3.22
CA ALA A 169 11.58 -21.24 -3.07
C ALA A 169 12.03 -21.84 -4.41
N ALA A 170 13.21 -22.46 -4.43
CA ALA A 170 13.79 -23.04 -5.65
C ALA A 170 12.93 -24.18 -6.24
N ASP A 171 12.26 -24.96 -5.40
CA ASP A 171 11.37 -26.03 -5.87
C ASP A 171 10.20 -25.45 -6.68
N CYS A 172 9.59 -24.36 -6.21
CA CYS A 172 8.53 -23.66 -6.93
C CYS A 172 9.03 -23.11 -8.27
N LEU A 173 10.29 -22.62 -8.36
CA LEU A 173 10.85 -22.16 -9.64
C LEU A 173 10.88 -23.27 -10.69
N ARG A 174 11.12 -24.53 -10.30
CA ARG A 174 11.14 -25.66 -11.24
C ARG A 174 9.77 -25.90 -11.87
N ASP A 175 8.70 -25.76 -11.10
CA ASP A 175 7.33 -25.92 -11.61
C ASP A 175 7.04 -24.91 -12.73
N PHE A 176 7.54 -23.68 -12.59
CA PHE A 176 7.36 -22.61 -13.57
C PHE A 176 8.20 -22.75 -14.85
N LEU A 177 9.17 -23.68 -14.91
CA LEU A 177 9.89 -23.97 -16.16
C LEU A 177 8.96 -24.56 -17.23
N ASN A 178 7.85 -25.18 -16.82
CA ASN A 178 6.83 -25.74 -17.70
C ASN A 178 5.58 -24.85 -17.82
N ASP A 179 5.63 -23.61 -17.34
CA ASP A 179 4.49 -22.68 -17.41
C ASP A 179 4.04 -22.45 -18.86
N SER A 180 2.74 -22.27 -19.08
CA SER A 180 2.18 -22.00 -20.42
C SER A 180 2.74 -20.73 -21.07
N SER A 181 3.12 -19.73 -20.28
CA SER A 181 3.66 -18.45 -20.75
C SER A 181 5.17 -18.47 -20.90
N ARG A 182 5.67 -18.08 -22.08
CA ARG A 182 7.11 -17.91 -22.35
C ARG A 182 7.80 -16.96 -21.38
N PHE A 183 7.11 -15.90 -20.93
CA PHE A 183 7.70 -14.89 -20.04
C PHE A 183 7.94 -15.46 -18.65
N VAL A 184 7.00 -16.29 -18.17
CA VAL A 184 7.11 -16.97 -16.87
C VAL A 184 8.25 -17.98 -16.90
N ARG A 185 8.33 -18.81 -17.96
CA ARG A 185 9.42 -19.77 -18.14
C ARG A 185 10.80 -19.10 -18.19
N GLN A 186 10.93 -18.00 -18.93
CA GLN A 186 12.18 -17.26 -19.04
C GLN A 186 12.64 -16.69 -17.70
N GLU A 187 11.73 -16.12 -16.91
CA GLU A 187 12.06 -15.58 -15.60
C GLU A 187 12.44 -16.69 -14.61
N ALA A 188 11.71 -17.81 -14.60
CA ALA A 188 12.03 -18.97 -13.76
C ALA A 188 13.46 -19.48 -14.05
N LEU A 189 13.80 -19.68 -15.33
CA LEU A 189 15.14 -20.10 -15.75
C LEU A 189 16.22 -19.09 -15.32
N ARG A 190 15.99 -17.80 -15.57
CA ARG A 190 16.93 -16.73 -15.19
C ARG A 190 17.25 -16.78 -13.69
N ARG A 191 16.22 -16.98 -12.87
CA ARG A 191 16.37 -17.04 -11.41
C ARG A 191 17.07 -18.29 -10.92
N MET A 192 16.80 -19.45 -11.52
CA MET A 192 17.53 -20.68 -11.21
C MET A 192 19.02 -20.53 -11.50
N LEU A 193 19.38 -20.04 -12.70
CA LEU A 193 20.79 -19.81 -13.07
C LEU A 193 21.48 -18.81 -12.16
N THR A 194 20.76 -17.79 -11.69
CA THR A 194 21.31 -16.81 -10.74
C THR A 194 21.56 -17.43 -9.37
N ALA A 195 20.65 -18.29 -8.90
CA ALA A 195 20.81 -18.99 -7.63
C ALA A 195 21.99 -19.98 -7.66
N GLU A 196 22.15 -20.73 -8.76
CA GLU A 196 23.28 -21.67 -8.97
C GLU A 196 24.63 -20.93 -8.95
N ARG A 197 24.77 -19.84 -9.71
CA ARG A 197 26.00 -19.02 -9.74
C ARG A 197 26.36 -18.43 -8.37
N ASN A 198 25.36 -18.02 -7.58
CA ASN A 198 25.58 -17.49 -6.24
C ASN A 198 26.02 -18.59 -5.26
N ALA A 199 25.53 -19.83 -5.43
CA ALA A 199 25.97 -20.96 -4.62
C ALA A 199 27.43 -21.35 -4.92
N GLU A 200 27.83 -21.35 -6.19
CA GLU A 200 29.21 -21.66 -6.62
C GLU A 200 30.22 -20.63 -6.11
N SER A 201 29.90 -19.34 -6.21
CA SER A 201 30.78 -18.26 -5.71
C SER A 201 30.91 -18.19 -4.19
N SER A 202 29.96 -18.77 -3.44
CA SER A 202 30.02 -18.85 -1.98
C SER A 202 30.84 -20.05 -1.46
N GLY A 203 31.12 -21.04 -2.33
CA GLY A 203 31.86 -22.26 -1.98
C GLY A 203 33.39 -22.15 -2.07
N ASP A 204 33.93 -21.09 -2.70
CA ASP A 204 35.36 -20.99 -3.05
C ASP A 204 36.21 -20.16 -2.07
N GLY A 205 35.65 -19.74 -0.94
CA GLY A 205 36.34 -18.91 0.07
C GLY A 205 37.01 -19.67 1.22
N GLY A 206 36.98 -21.01 1.24
CA GLY A 206 37.35 -21.83 2.41
C GLY A 206 38.72 -22.52 2.35
N HIS A 207 39.47 -22.42 1.24
CA HIS A 207 40.70 -23.19 1.05
C HIS A 207 41.86 -22.35 0.53
N GLN A 208 42.37 -21.40 1.32
CA GLN A 208 43.77 -20.96 1.24
C GLN A 208 44.16 -20.11 2.43
N GLN A 209 44.50 -20.77 3.53
CA GLN A 209 45.52 -20.31 4.49
C GLN A 209 45.98 -21.51 5.31
N VAL A 210 46.79 -22.35 4.67
CA VAL A 210 47.78 -23.17 5.35
C VAL A 210 49.07 -23.00 4.55
N GLU A 211 49.91 -22.09 5.02
CA GLU A 211 51.37 -22.13 4.95
C GLU A 211 51.94 -21.09 5.93
#